data_AF-A0A7Y7TLJ9-F1
#
_entry.id   AF-A0A7Y7TLJ9-F1
#
_cell.length_a   1.000
_cell.length_b   1.000
_cell.length_c   1.000
_cell.angle_alpha   90.00
_cell.angle_beta   90.00
_cell.angle_gamma   90.00
#
_symmetry.space_group_name_H-M   'P 1'
#
loop_
_entity.id
_entity.type
_entity.pdbx_description
1 polymer ?
#
loop_
_entity_poly.entity_id
_entity_poly.type
_entity_poly.pdbx_seq_one_letter_code
_entity_poly.pdbx_strand_id
1 'polypeptide(L)'
;MEKHLKERQEYVDRYDKITVDRCRWAEKAITADFVKKHLKESKDEKEWVRSAIAFNNLHLYFMMGEMYKNKEKTIAKWMKEDEEHDNYFENAEAPKDILCFTCSREMFVTHKQLETRLDKPDRVLFVYDCTLGHIPRRSFYDNGEEWQYKKPLCSKCSNPFDILDEDTDELWKTISTCSKCGNTETSEIKKKIEEEKPDQDYGKDRARFCSKKDGEKYVDWMRTADNLSSYLEKQKEKENNKELYEAVNKIKKLKIIELEQLLAPVFEEAQFTKLQFKDPQITKDVVVPFTVHDIKQGREDRVSCLDLQSVIKKTLNGTNWKLMNEGVNYRLGMLEGRLKAYEKEEDLVKLVV
;
A
#
# COMPACT_ATOMS: atom_id res chain seq x y z
N MET A 1 -33.17 -13.39 -1.02
CA MET A 1 -31.86 -13.13 -1.66
C MET A 1 -30.81 -13.62 -0.70
N GLU A 2 -29.84 -14.40 -1.18
CA GLU A 2 -28.82 -15.01 -0.33
C GLU A 2 -27.84 -13.93 0.16
N LYS A 3 -27.39 -14.09 1.40
CA LYS A 3 -26.37 -13.25 2.04
C LYS A 3 -25.06 -13.34 1.23
N HIS A 4 -24.42 -12.20 0.97
CA HIS A 4 -23.15 -12.16 0.23
C HIS A 4 -22.01 -12.73 1.06
N LEU A 5 -21.95 -12.42 2.35
CA LEU A 5 -20.93 -12.96 3.25
C LEU A 5 -21.17 -14.44 3.50
N LYS A 6 -20.16 -15.24 3.17
CA LYS A 6 -20.18 -16.70 3.29
C LYS A 6 -19.28 -17.22 4.40
N GLU A 7 -19.27 -18.53 4.60
CA GLU A 7 -18.29 -19.15 5.49
C GLU A 7 -16.87 -18.95 4.94
N ARG A 8 -15.90 -18.70 5.83
CA ARG A 8 -14.49 -18.51 5.48
C ARG A 8 -13.96 -19.63 4.56
N GLN A 9 -14.42 -20.86 4.74
CA GLN A 9 -13.97 -22.00 3.94
C GLN A 9 -14.27 -21.82 2.44
N GLU A 10 -15.39 -21.22 2.06
CA GLU A 10 -15.71 -20.94 0.66
C GLU A 10 -14.71 -19.96 0.02
N TYR A 11 -14.26 -18.95 0.76
CA TYR A 11 -13.23 -18.03 0.29
C TYR A 11 -11.87 -18.70 0.17
N VAL A 12 -11.54 -19.60 1.10
CA VAL A 12 -10.31 -20.41 1.03
C VAL A 12 -10.34 -21.30 -0.22
N ASP A 13 -11.44 -21.99 -0.48
CA ASP A 13 -11.57 -22.88 -1.62
C ASP A 13 -11.55 -22.12 -2.95
N ARG A 14 -12.21 -20.95 -3.01
CA ARG A 14 -12.12 -20.04 -4.15
C ARG A 14 -10.68 -19.56 -4.39
N TYR A 15 -9.97 -19.17 -3.34
CA TYR A 15 -8.58 -18.72 -3.43
C TYR A 15 -7.65 -19.83 -3.90
N ASP A 16 -7.83 -21.04 -3.35
CA ASP A 16 -7.05 -22.22 -3.72
C ASP A 16 -7.33 -22.63 -5.17
N LYS A 17 -8.57 -22.56 -5.65
CA LYS A 17 -8.92 -22.79 -7.06
C LYS A 17 -8.18 -21.82 -7.98
N ILE A 18 -8.22 -20.52 -7.69
CA ILE A 18 -7.48 -19.50 -8.44
C ILE A 18 -5.96 -19.76 -8.42
N THR A 19 -5.43 -20.19 -7.28
CA THR A 19 -4.01 -20.51 -7.12
C THR A 19 -3.62 -21.70 -8.00
N VAL A 20 -4.42 -22.77 -7.97
CA VAL A 20 -4.19 -23.96 -8.80
C VAL A 20 -4.26 -23.61 -10.29
N ASP A 21 -5.27 -22.86 -10.71
CA ASP A 21 -5.44 -22.47 -12.11
C ASP A 21 -4.28 -21.61 -12.62
N ARG A 22 -3.82 -20.64 -11.80
CA ARG A 22 -2.64 -19.81 -12.12
C ARG A 22 -1.37 -20.63 -12.22
N CYS A 23 -1.13 -21.52 -11.26
CA CYS A 23 0.06 -22.37 -11.25
C CYS A 23 0.07 -23.35 -12.43
N ARG A 24 -1.07 -23.97 -12.77
CA ARG A 24 -1.20 -24.82 -13.96
C ARG A 24 -0.98 -24.06 -15.24
N TRP A 25 -1.48 -22.83 -15.32
CA TRP A 25 -1.21 -21.96 -16.46
C TRP A 25 0.29 -21.65 -16.58
N ALA A 26 0.97 -21.32 -15.48
CA ALA A 26 2.40 -21.08 -15.45
C ALA A 26 3.19 -22.32 -15.90
N GLU A 27 2.85 -23.51 -15.40
CA GLU A 27 3.48 -24.77 -15.84
C GLU A 27 3.36 -25.01 -17.35
N LYS A 28 2.21 -24.65 -17.94
CA LYS A 28 1.94 -24.82 -19.37
C LYS A 28 2.47 -23.67 -20.23
N ALA A 29 2.85 -22.53 -19.64
CA ALA A 29 3.24 -21.33 -20.38
C ALA A 29 4.57 -21.52 -21.14
N ILE A 30 5.52 -22.27 -20.57
CA ILE A 30 6.83 -22.52 -21.18
C ILE A 30 6.95 -24.01 -21.49
N THR A 31 6.65 -24.38 -22.73
CA THR A 31 6.85 -25.74 -23.26
C THR A 31 8.11 -25.82 -24.12
N ALA A 32 8.65 -27.03 -24.28
CA ALA A 32 9.78 -27.27 -25.18
C ALA A 32 9.47 -26.79 -26.61
N ASP A 33 8.23 -26.95 -27.08
CA ASP A 33 7.81 -26.53 -28.41
C ASP A 33 7.68 -25.00 -28.53
N PHE A 34 7.22 -24.32 -27.47
CA PHE A 34 7.24 -22.86 -27.40
C PHE A 34 8.67 -22.32 -27.52
N VAL A 35 9.61 -22.91 -26.76
CA VAL A 35 11.02 -22.54 -26.77
C VAL A 35 11.66 -22.80 -28.15
N LYS A 36 11.38 -23.95 -28.76
CA LYS A 36 11.83 -24.28 -30.14
C LYS A 36 11.33 -23.31 -31.19
N LYS A 37 10.07 -22.86 -31.08
CA LYS A 37 9.47 -21.90 -32.02
C LYS A 37 10.13 -20.52 -31.97
N HIS A 38 10.68 -20.14 -30.81
CA HIS A 38 11.31 -18.83 -30.60
C HIS A 38 12.85 -18.87 -30.65
N LEU A 39 13.47 -20.06 -30.68
CA LEU A 39 14.90 -20.24 -30.94
C LEU A 39 15.16 -20.27 -32.45
N LYS A 40 15.53 -19.12 -33.01
CA LYS A 40 16.17 -19.08 -34.34
C LYS A 40 17.62 -19.52 -34.18
N GLU A 41 17.96 -20.69 -34.73
CA GLU A 41 19.33 -21.07 -35.10
C GLU A 41 20.40 -20.98 -34.00
N SER A 42 20.09 -21.36 -32.75
CA SER A 42 21.13 -21.47 -31.71
C SER A 42 21.80 -22.85 -31.74
N LYS A 43 23.13 -22.91 -31.60
CA LYS A 43 23.91 -24.16 -31.58
C LYS A 43 23.66 -25.05 -30.34
N ASP A 44 22.91 -24.58 -29.34
CA ASP A 44 22.71 -25.29 -28.07
C ASP A 44 21.23 -25.33 -27.62
N GLU A 45 20.36 -25.86 -28.49
CA GLU A 45 18.92 -26.03 -28.24
C GLU A 45 18.62 -26.73 -26.90
N LYS A 46 19.43 -27.74 -26.53
CA LYS A 46 19.25 -28.49 -25.28
C LYS A 46 19.48 -27.63 -24.04
N GLU A 47 20.49 -26.77 -24.05
CA GLU A 47 20.81 -25.89 -22.93
C GLU A 47 19.76 -24.79 -22.76
N TRP A 48 19.25 -24.25 -23.88
CA TRP A 48 18.15 -23.28 -23.85
C TRP A 48 16.84 -23.86 -23.34
N VAL A 49 16.47 -25.07 -23.77
CA VAL A 49 15.28 -25.77 -23.25
C VAL A 49 15.42 -26.03 -21.75
N ARG A 50 16.60 -26.45 -21.29
CA ARG A 50 16.87 -26.62 -19.85
C ARG A 50 16.74 -25.31 -19.07
N SER A 51 17.30 -24.22 -19.60
CA SER A 51 17.24 -22.90 -18.98
C SER A 51 15.81 -22.36 -18.92
N ALA A 52 15.03 -22.54 -19.98
CA ALA A 52 13.63 -22.14 -20.03
C ALA A 52 12.77 -22.94 -19.02
N ILE A 53 12.99 -24.26 -18.91
CA ILE A 53 12.33 -25.08 -17.89
C ILE A 53 12.73 -24.64 -16.48
N ALA A 54 14.02 -24.38 -16.24
CA ALA A 54 14.50 -23.88 -14.96
C ALA A 54 13.89 -22.53 -14.60
N PHE A 55 13.77 -21.62 -15.58
CA PHE A 55 13.10 -20.34 -15.40
C PHE A 55 11.62 -20.52 -15.11
N ASN A 56 10.93 -21.46 -15.78
CA ASN A 56 9.53 -21.74 -15.51
C ASN A 56 9.32 -22.28 -14.09
N ASN A 57 10.19 -23.19 -13.64
CA ASN A 57 10.15 -23.71 -12.27
C ASN A 57 10.41 -22.61 -11.24
N LEU A 58 11.34 -21.70 -11.53
CA LEU A 58 11.62 -20.54 -10.68
C LEU A 58 10.42 -19.58 -10.65
N HIS A 59 9.81 -19.30 -11.79
CA HIS A 59 8.59 -18.48 -11.89
C HIS A 59 7.43 -19.11 -11.10
N LEU A 60 7.24 -20.43 -11.21
CA LEU A 60 6.25 -21.17 -10.45
C LEU A 60 6.51 -21.06 -8.95
N TYR A 61 7.77 -21.18 -8.51
CA TYR A 61 8.15 -21.00 -7.11
C TYR A 61 7.79 -19.60 -6.59
N PHE A 62 8.11 -18.54 -7.36
CA PHE A 62 7.72 -17.18 -7.02
C PHE A 62 6.20 -17.00 -6.98
N MET A 63 5.47 -17.56 -7.95
CA MET A 63 4.02 -17.47 -8.02
C MET A 63 3.36 -18.13 -6.81
N MET A 64 3.75 -19.37 -6.49
CA MET A 64 3.27 -20.08 -5.30
C MET A 64 3.56 -19.29 -4.02
N GLY A 65 4.77 -18.75 -3.91
CA GLY A 65 5.20 -17.94 -2.78
C GLY A 65 4.37 -16.66 -2.58
N GLU A 66 4.16 -15.90 -3.65
CA GLU A 66 3.35 -14.68 -3.61
C GLU A 66 1.86 -14.97 -3.39
N MET A 67 1.32 -16.05 -3.95
CA MET A 67 -0.05 -16.49 -3.64
C MET A 67 -0.17 -16.86 -2.15
N TYR A 68 0.79 -17.59 -1.58
CA TYR A 68 0.78 -17.90 -0.15
C TYR A 68 0.84 -16.64 0.73
N LYS A 69 1.79 -15.73 0.44
CA LYS A 69 1.98 -14.47 1.17
C LYS A 69 0.72 -13.59 1.15
N ASN A 70 0.01 -13.54 0.02
CA ASN A 70 -1.16 -12.69 -0.14
C ASN A 70 -2.49 -13.37 0.23
N LYS A 71 -2.48 -14.67 0.58
CA LYS A 71 -3.69 -15.46 0.85
C LYS A 71 -4.60 -14.84 1.90
N GLU A 72 -4.08 -14.66 3.12
CA GLU A 72 -4.87 -14.13 4.24
C GLU A 72 -5.37 -12.71 3.98
N LYS A 73 -4.52 -11.85 3.40
CA LYS A 73 -4.89 -10.48 3.03
C LYS A 73 -6.02 -10.46 2.00
N THR A 74 -5.97 -11.34 1.01
CA THR A 74 -6.97 -11.39 -0.06
C THR A 74 -8.30 -11.94 0.44
N ILE A 75 -8.26 -13.02 1.24
CA ILE A 75 -9.46 -13.60 1.86
C ILE A 75 -10.14 -12.58 2.79
N ALA A 76 -9.37 -11.92 3.66
CA ALA A 76 -9.90 -10.88 4.54
C ALA A 76 -10.51 -9.72 3.75
N LYS A 77 -9.89 -9.33 2.63
CA LYS A 77 -10.44 -8.31 1.74
C LYS A 77 -11.78 -8.73 1.15
N TRP A 78 -11.88 -9.93 0.57
CA TRP A 78 -13.14 -10.43 -0.01
C TRP A 78 -14.25 -10.56 1.04
N MET A 79 -13.94 -11.11 2.21
CA MET A 79 -14.92 -11.21 3.29
C MET A 79 -15.41 -9.84 3.74
N LYS A 80 -14.50 -8.87 3.84
CA LYS A 80 -14.86 -7.49 4.20
C LYS A 80 -15.72 -6.82 3.13
N GLU A 81 -15.39 -7.00 1.85
CA GLU A 81 -16.21 -6.48 0.73
C GLU A 81 -17.62 -7.07 0.76
N ASP A 82 -17.76 -8.38 0.99
CA ASP A 82 -19.08 -9.02 1.09
C ASP A 82 -19.85 -8.59 2.36
N GLU A 83 -19.16 -8.38 3.48
CA GLU A 83 -19.75 -7.81 4.70
C GLU A 83 -20.23 -6.36 4.47
N GLU A 84 -19.46 -5.55 3.75
CA GLU A 84 -19.84 -4.18 3.36
C GLU A 84 -21.06 -4.19 2.43
N HIS A 85 -21.11 -5.11 1.45
CA HIS A 85 -22.26 -5.30 0.57
C HIS A 85 -23.53 -5.69 1.35
N ASP A 86 -23.42 -6.65 2.27
CA ASP A 86 -24.54 -7.08 3.11
C ASP A 86 -25.05 -5.92 3.98
N ASN A 87 -24.13 -5.21 4.65
CA ASN A 87 -24.48 -4.07 5.49
C ASN A 87 -25.14 -2.94 4.68
N TYR A 88 -24.59 -2.61 3.51
CA TYR A 88 -25.15 -1.58 2.64
C TYR A 88 -26.53 -1.99 2.12
N PHE A 89 -26.67 -3.25 1.70
CA PHE A 89 -27.95 -3.80 1.27
C PHE A 89 -28.98 -3.77 2.41
N GLU A 90 -28.65 -4.23 3.61
CA GLU A 90 -29.59 -4.25 4.74
C GLU A 90 -30.04 -2.85 5.15
N ASN A 91 -29.10 -1.89 5.25
CA ASN A 91 -29.38 -0.53 5.70
C ASN A 91 -29.98 0.39 4.61
N ALA A 92 -29.97 -0.01 3.34
CA ALA A 92 -30.56 0.78 2.28
C ALA A 92 -32.08 0.93 2.48
N GLU A 93 -32.54 2.18 2.59
CA GLU A 93 -33.95 2.53 2.72
C GLU A 93 -34.60 2.77 1.36
N ALA A 94 -35.82 2.28 1.22
CA ALA A 94 -36.59 2.46 0.00
C ALA A 94 -37.19 3.88 -0.04
N PRO A 95 -37.11 4.60 -1.19
CA PRO A 95 -37.79 5.87 -1.36
C PRO A 95 -39.29 5.83 -1.03
N LYS A 96 -39.78 6.82 -0.29
CA LYS A 96 -41.19 6.90 0.13
C LYS A 96 -42.03 7.68 -0.89
N ASP A 97 -43.34 7.60 -0.72
CA ASP A 97 -44.33 8.38 -1.50
C ASP A 97 -44.33 8.11 -3.01
N ILE A 98 -44.01 6.87 -3.41
CA ILE A 98 -44.03 6.44 -4.80
C ILE A 98 -45.47 6.10 -5.22
N LEU A 99 -46.01 6.86 -6.16
CA LEU A 99 -47.36 6.70 -6.68
C LEU A 99 -47.39 5.97 -8.04
N CYS A 100 -48.44 5.19 -8.23
CA CYS A 100 -48.75 4.57 -9.52
C CYS A 100 -49.25 5.62 -10.52
N PHE A 101 -48.71 5.61 -11.76
CA PHE A 101 -49.14 6.53 -12.80
C PHE A 101 -50.60 6.34 -13.26
N THR A 102 -51.16 5.14 -13.09
CA THR A 102 -52.51 4.81 -13.57
C THR A 102 -53.60 5.12 -12.54
N CYS A 103 -53.38 4.79 -11.26
CA CYS A 103 -54.40 4.91 -10.22
C CYS A 103 -54.04 5.88 -9.08
N SER A 104 -52.85 6.49 -9.12
CA SER A 104 -52.35 7.44 -8.14
C SER A 104 -52.33 6.94 -6.69
N ARG A 105 -52.42 5.63 -6.47
CA ARG A 105 -52.24 4.99 -5.16
C ARG A 105 -50.75 4.76 -4.89
N GLU A 106 -50.41 4.71 -3.61
CA GLU A 106 -49.08 4.30 -3.15
C GLU A 106 -48.74 2.90 -3.65
N MET A 107 -47.52 2.77 -4.16
CA MET A 107 -46.92 1.51 -4.59
C MET A 107 -46.09 0.93 -3.44
N PHE A 108 -45.91 -0.38 -3.43
CA PHE A 108 -45.14 -1.08 -2.40
C PHE A 108 -43.93 -1.78 -3.03
N VAL A 109 -42.85 -1.90 -2.25
CA VAL A 109 -41.63 -2.57 -2.69
C VAL A 109 -41.86 -4.07 -2.77
N THR A 110 -41.62 -4.66 -3.93
CA THR A 110 -41.68 -6.12 -4.15
C THR A 110 -40.33 -6.75 -4.33
N HIS A 111 -39.35 -5.98 -4.81
CA HIS A 111 -37.99 -6.46 -5.00
C HIS A 111 -36.99 -5.42 -4.53
N LYS A 112 -35.90 -5.92 -3.94
CA LYS A 112 -34.76 -5.12 -3.50
C LYS A 112 -33.53 -5.85 -4.02
N GLN A 113 -32.69 -5.18 -4.82
CA GLN A 113 -31.54 -5.78 -5.47
C GLN A 113 -30.31 -4.89 -5.30
N LEU A 114 -29.18 -5.48 -4.90
CA LEU A 114 -27.90 -4.80 -4.94
C LEU A 114 -27.36 -4.82 -6.38
N GLU A 115 -27.05 -3.65 -6.92
CA GLU A 115 -26.38 -3.48 -8.20
C GLU A 115 -24.90 -3.18 -7.96
N THR A 116 -24.06 -4.21 -8.13
CA THR A 116 -22.60 -4.07 -8.10
C THR A 116 -22.06 -3.92 -9.52
N ARG A 117 -21.18 -2.94 -9.73
CA ARG A 117 -20.56 -2.67 -11.05
C ARG A 117 -19.08 -2.36 -10.86
N LEU A 118 -18.22 -2.89 -11.74
CA LEU A 118 -16.77 -2.69 -11.66
C LEU A 118 -16.35 -1.21 -11.68
N ASP A 119 -17.07 -0.36 -12.42
CA ASP A 119 -16.70 1.04 -12.67
C ASP A 119 -17.59 2.07 -11.98
N LYS A 120 -18.57 1.64 -11.17
CA LYS A 120 -19.55 2.53 -10.54
C LYS A 120 -19.75 2.14 -9.08
N PRO A 121 -20.09 3.11 -8.20
CA PRO A 121 -20.45 2.77 -6.83
C PRO A 121 -21.66 1.83 -6.83
N ASP A 122 -21.68 0.95 -5.84
CA ASP A 122 -22.81 0.08 -5.60
C ASP A 122 -24.06 0.91 -5.30
N ARG A 123 -25.20 0.43 -5.78
CA ARG A 123 -26.49 1.07 -5.55
C ARG A 123 -27.53 0.01 -5.27
N VAL A 124 -28.56 0.34 -4.50
CA VAL A 124 -29.65 -0.59 -4.23
C VAL A 124 -30.87 -0.18 -5.03
N LEU A 125 -31.35 -1.08 -5.88
CA LEU A 125 -32.53 -0.90 -6.69
C LEU A 125 -33.76 -1.48 -5.98
N PHE A 126 -34.77 -0.66 -5.79
CA PHE A 126 -36.07 -1.03 -5.26
C PHE A 126 -37.10 -1.06 -6.40
N VAL A 127 -37.75 -2.19 -6.60
CA VAL A 127 -38.85 -2.35 -7.56
C VAL A 127 -40.17 -2.21 -6.83
N TYR A 128 -41.03 -1.35 -7.36
CA TYR A 128 -42.35 -1.04 -6.83
C TYR A 128 -43.43 -1.61 -7.72
N ASP A 129 -44.39 -2.30 -7.09
CA ASP A 129 -45.61 -2.79 -7.72
C ASP A 129 -46.83 -2.01 -7.22
N CYS A 130 -47.78 -1.83 -8.13
CA CYS A 130 -49.09 -1.29 -7.78
C CYS A 130 -49.91 -2.37 -7.05
N THR A 131 -50.63 -1.99 -5.99
CA THR A 131 -51.57 -2.88 -5.28
C THR A 131 -52.67 -3.46 -6.16
N LEU A 132 -52.95 -2.83 -7.30
CA LEU A 132 -53.93 -3.28 -8.30
C LEU A 132 -53.28 -3.99 -9.51
N GLY A 133 -51.96 -4.21 -9.50
CA GLY A 133 -51.25 -4.91 -10.58
C GLY A 133 -51.06 -4.10 -11.88
N HIS A 134 -51.17 -2.78 -11.84
CA HIS A 134 -50.91 -1.93 -13.02
C HIS A 134 -49.43 -1.92 -13.42
N ILE A 135 -49.20 -1.88 -14.74
CA ILE A 135 -47.89 -1.77 -15.42
C ILE A 135 -47.82 -0.38 -16.09
N PRO A 136 -46.64 0.28 -16.20
CA PRO A 136 -45.30 -0.20 -15.86
C PRO A 136 -45.01 -0.23 -14.36
N ARG A 137 -44.20 -1.22 -13.96
CA ARG A 137 -43.50 -1.18 -12.67
C ARG A 137 -42.57 0.02 -12.63
N ARG A 138 -42.36 0.56 -11.44
CA ARG A 138 -41.39 1.64 -11.23
C ARG A 138 -40.25 1.11 -10.41
N SER A 139 -39.03 1.54 -10.71
CA SER A 139 -37.85 1.10 -10.00
C SER A 139 -37.04 2.33 -9.62
N PHE A 140 -36.58 2.40 -8.38
CA PHE A 140 -35.83 3.53 -7.86
C PHE A 140 -34.58 3.05 -7.15
N TYR A 141 -33.51 3.81 -7.30
CA TYR A 141 -32.31 3.65 -6.51
C TYR A 141 -32.52 4.19 -5.09
N ASP A 142 -31.66 3.78 -4.16
CA ASP A 142 -31.61 4.23 -2.77
C ASP A 142 -31.39 5.75 -2.63
N ASN A 143 -30.82 6.40 -3.64
CA ASN A 143 -30.70 7.86 -3.73
C ASN A 143 -31.98 8.57 -4.25
N GLY A 144 -33.05 7.83 -4.55
CA GLY A 144 -34.30 8.36 -5.11
C GLY A 144 -34.31 8.55 -6.63
N GLU A 145 -33.23 8.25 -7.34
CA GLU A 145 -33.17 8.30 -8.81
C GLU A 145 -34.04 7.18 -9.40
N GLU A 146 -34.97 7.52 -10.30
CA GLU A 146 -35.78 6.53 -11.01
C GLU A 146 -34.92 5.80 -12.06
N TRP A 147 -34.88 4.47 -11.97
CA TRP A 147 -34.24 3.64 -12.97
C TRP A 147 -35.05 3.70 -14.27
N GLN A 148 -34.34 4.04 -15.35
CA GLN A 148 -34.92 4.10 -16.68
C GLN A 148 -34.19 3.14 -17.60
N TYR A 149 -34.95 2.27 -18.25
CA TYR A 149 -34.42 1.41 -19.30
C TYR A 149 -33.98 2.26 -20.50
N LYS A 150 -32.68 2.22 -20.80
CA LYS A 150 -32.12 2.82 -22.03
C LYS A 150 -31.95 1.72 -23.07
N LYS A 151 -32.67 1.84 -24.18
CA LYS A 151 -32.55 0.90 -25.30
C LYS A 151 -31.09 0.85 -25.79
N PRO A 152 -30.52 -0.35 -26.02
CA PRO A 152 -29.20 -0.48 -26.62
C PRO A 152 -29.19 0.12 -28.03
N LEU A 153 -28.06 0.74 -28.37
CA LEU A 153 -27.87 1.41 -29.66
C LEU A 153 -27.20 0.46 -30.66
N CYS A 154 -27.58 0.59 -31.92
CA CYS A 154 -27.01 -0.18 -33.01
C CYS A 154 -25.52 0.11 -33.20
N SER A 155 -24.71 -0.94 -33.19
CA SER A 155 -23.27 -0.91 -33.44
C SER A 155 -22.88 -0.18 -34.74
N LYS A 156 -23.73 -0.23 -35.77
CA LYS A 156 -23.46 0.33 -37.11
C LYS A 156 -23.95 1.75 -37.32
N CYS A 157 -25.05 2.16 -36.69
CA CYS A 157 -25.71 3.43 -37.01
C CYS A 157 -26.22 4.20 -35.78
N SER A 158 -25.95 3.68 -34.58
CA SER A 158 -26.31 4.27 -33.29
C SER A 158 -27.81 4.54 -33.10
N ASN A 159 -28.69 3.94 -33.91
CA ASN A 159 -30.14 3.99 -33.66
C ASN A 159 -30.52 2.94 -32.62
N PRO A 160 -31.50 3.23 -31.76
CA PRO A 160 -32.01 2.25 -30.81
C PRO A 160 -32.48 0.97 -31.50
N PHE A 161 -32.17 -0.19 -30.93
CA PHE A 161 -32.70 -1.45 -31.38
C PHE A 161 -34.18 -1.63 -31.00
N ASP A 162 -34.94 -2.27 -31.88
CA ASP A 162 -36.19 -2.94 -31.54
C ASP A 162 -35.85 -4.34 -31.05
N ILE A 163 -36.30 -4.68 -29.84
CA ILE A 163 -35.91 -5.91 -29.16
C ILE A 163 -37.11 -6.84 -29.12
N LEU A 164 -36.86 -8.09 -29.49
CA LEU A 164 -37.78 -9.20 -29.32
C LEU A 164 -37.08 -10.27 -28.48
N ASP A 165 -37.68 -10.60 -27.33
CA ASP A 165 -37.20 -11.65 -26.44
C ASP A 165 -38.02 -12.92 -26.65
N GLU A 166 -37.34 -14.03 -26.92
CA GLU A 166 -37.90 -15.37 -26.98
C GLU A 166 -37.43 -16.14 -25.73
N ASP A 167 -38.38 -16.53 -24.89
CA ASP A 167 -38.10 -17.33 -23.71
C ASP A 167 -38.50 -18.80 -23.94
N THR A 168 -37.54 -19.71 -23.89
CA THR A 168 -37.75 -21.15 -24.02
C THR A 168 -37.27 -21.86 -22.76
N ASP A 169 -37.65 -23.12 -22.56
CA ASP A 169 -37.20 -23.89 -21.38
C ASP A 169 -35.67 -24.09 -21.34
N GLU A 170 -35.00 -24.02 -22.49
CA GLU A 170 -33.56 -24.28 -22.61
C GLU A 170 -32.72 -23.00 -22.68
N LEU A 171 -33.23 -21.96 -23.34
CA LEU A 171 -32.49 -20.73 -23.61
C LEU A 171 -33.39 -19.49 -23.58
N TRP A 172 -32.80 -18.38 -23.18
CA TRP A 172 -33.31 -17.03 -23.39
C TRP A 172 -32.63 -16.44 -24.61
N LYS A 173 -33.40 -15.99 -25.60
CA LYS A 173 -32.87 -15.41 -26.83
C LYS A 173 -33.39 -14.00 -27.03
N THR A 174 -32.46 -13.05 -27.14
CA THR A 174 -32.77 -11.64 -27.38
C THR A 174 -32.38 -11.30 -28.81
N ILE A 175 -33.35 -10.93 -29.64
CA ILE A 175 -33.17 -10.52 -31.03
C ILE A 175 -33.32 -8.99 -31.11
N SER A 176 -32.22 -8.30 -31.34
CA SER A 176 -32.16 -6.84 -31.46
C SER A 176 -32.08 -6.45 -32.93
N THR A 177 -33.14 -5.85 -33.48
CA THR A 177 -33.24 -5.46 -34.89
C THR A 177 -33.25 -3.94 -35.04
N CYS A 178 -32.34 -3.40 -35.87
CA CYS A 178 -32.25 -1.97 -36.10
C CYS A 178 -33.17 -1.55 -37.25
N SER A 179 -34.19 -0.74 -36.96
CA SER A 179 -35.17 -0.30 -37.95
C SER A 179 -34.60 0.66 -39.02
N LYS A 180 -33.41 1.27 -38.80
CA LYS A 180 -32.77 2.15 -39.79
C LYS A 180 -31.87 1.42 -40.78
N CYS A 181 -31.07 0.45 -40.33
CA CYS A 181 -30.07 -0.23 -41.17
C CYS A 181 -30.32 -1.72 -41.38
N GLY A 182 -31.38 -2.28 -40.78
CA GLY A 182 -31.73 -3.69 -40.88
C GLY A 182 -30.77 -4.64 -40.18
N ASN A 183 -29.82 -4.14 -39.38
CA ASN A 183 -28.88 -4.99 -38.64
C ASN A 183 -29.61 -5.74 -37.53
N THR A 184 -29.44 -7.06 -37.49
CA THR A 184 -29.98 -7.91 -36.42
C THR A 184 -28.83 -8.49 -35.61
N GLU A 185 -28.91 -8.35 -34.29
CA GLU A 185 -27.98 -8.92 -33.33
C GLU A 185 -28.76 -9.89 -32.44
N THR A 186 -28.31 -11.14 -32.38
CA THR A 186 -28.94 -12.19 -31.57
C THR A 186 -28.01 -12.55 -30.42
N SER A 187 -28.53 -12.49 -29.20
CA SER A 187 -27.85 -12.98 -27.99
C SER A 187 -28.62 -14.15 -27.43
N GLU A 188 -27.91 -15.23 -27.08
CA GLU A 188 -28.49 -16.46 -26.53
C GLU A 188 -27.84 -16.77 -25.18
N ILE A 189 -28.67 -16.96 -24.16
CA ILE A 189 -28.26 -17.33 -22.81
C ILE A 189 -28.89 -18.69 -22.51
N LYS A 190 -28.08 -19.74 -22.42
CA LYS A 190 -28.55 -21.06 -21.98
C LYS A 190 -28.95 -20.99 -20.50
N LYS A 191 -30.15 -21.50 -20.17
CA LYS A 191 -30.67 -21.52 -18.79
C LYS A 191 -29.97 -22.57 -17.91
N LYS A 192 -29.46 -23.65 -18.51
CA LYS A 192 -28.68 -24.67 -17.81
C LYS A 192 -27.20 -24.38 -17.96
N ILE A 193 -26.54 -24.15 -16.84
CA ILE A 193 -25.07 -24.11 -16.75
C ILE A 193 -24.59 -25.55 -16.93
N GLU A 194 -23.71 -25.80 -17.90
CA GLU A 194 -23.04 -27.09 -18.02
C GLU A 194 -22.18 -27.28 -16.76
N GLU A 195 -22.47 -28.31 -15.97
CA GLU A 195 -21.68 -28.64 -14.79
C GLU A 195 -20.23 -28.91 -15.23
N GLU A 196 -19.28 -28.14 -14.68
CA GLU A 196 -17.86 -28.36 -14.92
C GLU A 196 -17.51 -29.80 -14.54
N LYS A 197 -16.89 -30.55 -15.47
CA LYS A 197 -16.47 -31.93 -15.19
C LYS A 197 -15.58 -31.95 -13.95
N PRO A 198 -15.78 -32.89 -13.01
CA PRO A 198 -14.95 -32.99 -11.82
C PRO A 198 -13.47 -33.11 -12.19
N ASP A 199 -12.67 -32.16 -11.73
CA ASP A 199 -11.23 -32.16 -11.94
C ASP A 199 -10.57 -33.18 -11.01
N GLN A 200 -10.17 -34.32 -11.58
CA GLN A 200 -9.59 -35.44 -10.84
C GLN A 200 -8.22 -35.12 -10.23
N ASP A 201 -7.49 -34.14 -10.77
CA ASP A 201 -6.14 -33.79 -10.31
C ASP A 201 -6.13 -32.56 -9.38
N TYR A 202 -7.27 -31.89 -9.18
CA TYR A 202 -7.39 -30.72 -8.31
C TYR A 202 -6.82 -30.96 -6.90
N GLY A 203 -7.15 -32.10 -6.28
CA GLY A 203 -6.69 -32.41 -4.93
C GLY A 203 -5.16 -32.53 -4.82
N LYS A 204 -4.52 -33.11 -5.84
CA LYS A 204 -3.05 -33.25 -5.89
C LYS A 204 -2.38 -31.90 -6.16
N ASP A 205 -2.92 -31.15 -7.11
CA ASP A 205 -2.38 -29.84 -7.49
C ASP A 205 -2.56 -28.82 -6.38
N ARG A 206 -3.68 -28.84 -5.67
CA ARG A 206 -3.89 -28.04 -4.46
C ARG A 206 -2.86 -28.35 -3.38
N ALA A 207 -2.62 -29.63 -3.09
CA ALA A 207 -1.63 -30.03 -2.09
C ALA A 207 -0.20 -29.58 -2.45
N ARG A 208 0.13 -29.58 -3.74
CA ARG A 208 1.43 -29.13 -4.26
C ARG A 208 1.55 -27.61 -4.29
N PHE A 209 0.61 -26.91 -4.93
CA PHE A 209 0.68 -25.48 -5.18
C PHE A 209 0.32 -24.62 -3.95
N CYS A 210 -0.54 -25.12 -3.07
CA CYS A 210 -0.96 -24.42 -1.85
C CYS A 210 -0.22 -24.95 -0.60
N SER A 211 0.99 -25.50 -0.77
CA SER A 211 1.82 -26.05 0.30
C SER A 211 2.23 -24.97 1.31
N LYS A 212 1.79 -25.15 2.57
CA LYS A 212 2.16 -24.25 3.68
C LYS A 212 3.68 -24.19 3.89
N LYS A 213 4.34 -25.35 3.85
CA LYS A 213 5.78 -25.48 4.08
C LYS A 213 6.61 -24.70 3.05
N ASP A 214 6.22 -24.76 1.79
CA ASP A 214 6.96 -24.09 0.72
C ASP A 214 6.67 -22.59 0.68
N GLY A 215 5.44 -22.20 1.02
CA GLY A 215 5.05 -20.81 1.24
C GLY A 215 5.84 -20.14 2.37
N GLU A 216 5.97 -20.79 3.53
CA GLU A 216 6.76 -20.26 4.67
C GLU A 216 8.23 -20.06 4.30
N LYS A 217 8.84 -21.04 3.63
CA LYS A 217 10.23 -20.91 3.12
C LYS A 217 10.40 -19.73 2.18
N TYR A 218 9.44 -19.48 1.30
CA TYR A 218 9.47 -18.34 0.39
C TYR A 218 9.44 -17.02 1.15
N VAL A 219 8.55 -16.89 2.13
CA VAL A 219 8.43 -15.68 2.96
C VAL A 219 9.73 -15.43 3.74
N ASP A 220 10.32 -16.46 4.31
CA ASP A 220 11.61 -16.35 5.02
C ASP A 220 12.77 -15.96 4.09
N TRP A 221 12.80 -16.54 2.89
CA TRP A 221 13.78 -16.19 1.88
C TRP A 221 13.64 -14.73 1.44
N MET A 222 12.42 -14.26 1.17
CA MET A 222 12.14 -12.86 0.81
C MET A 222 12.61 -11.91 1.92
N ARG A 223 12.28 -12.21 3.18
CA ARG A 223 12.75 -11.40 4.33
C ARG A 223 14.27 -11.34 4.41
N THR A 224 14.95 -12.46 4.14
CA THR A 224 16.41 -12.52 4.15
C THR A 224 17.01 -11.71 3.00
N ALA A 225 16.42 -11.80 1.81
CA ALA A 225 16.82 -11.04 0.63
C ALA A 225 16.63 -9.52 0.84
N ASP A 226 15.49 -9.10 1.40
CA ASP A 226 15.22 -7.70 1.73
C ASP A 226 16.24 -7.14 2.74
N ASN A 227 16.54 -7.90 3.79
CA ASN A 227 17.57 -7.54 4.77
C ASN A 227 18.95 -7.38 4.11
N LEU A 228 19.34 -8.32 3.26
CA LEU A 228 20.60 -8.25 2.53
C LEU A 228 20.64 -7.05 1.58
N SER A 229 19.55 -6.77 0.86
CA SER A 229 19.44 -5.59 -0.02
C SER A 229 19.64 -4.31 0.76
N SER A 230 18.94 -4.15 1.90
CA SER A 230 19.07 -2.97 2.76
C SER A 230 20.50 -2.81 3.31
N TYR A 231 21.19 -3.91 3.59
CA TYR A 231 22.59 -3.89 4.03
C TYR A 231 23.53 -3.47 2.90
N LEU A 232 23.36 -4.01 1.69
CA LEU A 232 24.15 -3.65 0.53
C LEU A 232 23.94 -2.18 0.13
N GLU A 233 22.72 -1.67 0.26
CA GLU A 233 22.42 -0.24 0.04
C GLU A 233 23.17 0.65 1.05
N LYS A 234 23.15 0.29 2.34
CA LYS A 234 23.94 1.00 3.36
C LYS A 234 25.44 0.94 3.09
N GLN A 235 25.96 -0.19 2.61
CA GLN A 235 27.37 -0.28 2.23
C GLN A 235 27.69 0.61 1.03
N LYS A 236 26.86 0.59 -0.01
CA LYS A 236 27.03 1.47 -1.17
C LYS A 236 26.97 2.95 -0.79
N GLU A 237 26.07 3.32 0.12
CA GLU A 237 26.00 4.69 0.66
C GLU A 237 27.31 5.09 1.34
N LYS A 238 27.84 4.21 2.20
CA LYS A 238 29.15 4.43 2.84
C LYS A 238 30.29 4.51 1.85
N GLU A 239 30.27 3.70 0.79
CA GLU A 239 31.29 3.72 -0.26
C GLU A 239 31.23 4.98 -1.14
N ASN A 240 30.03 5.46 -1.46
CA ASN A 240 29.84 6.67 -2.25
C ASN A 240 30.21 7.94 -1.47
N ASN A 241 30.02 7.91 -0.14
CA ASN A 241 30.28 9.04 0.76
C ASN A 241 31.55 8.84 1.59
N LYS A 242 32.56 8.12 1.08
CA LYS A 242 33.81 7.79 1.81
C LYS A 242 34.45 9.00 2.47
N GLU A 243 34.58 10.11 1.74
CA GLU A 243 35.20 11.34 2.26
C GLU A 243 34.42 11.93 3.44
N LEU A 244 33.09 11.88 3.41
CA LEU A 244 32.22 12.32 4.50
C LEU A 244 32.35 11.41 5.72
N TYR A 245 32.35 10.09 5.54
CA TYR A 245 32.50 9.14 6.64
C TYR A 245 33.92 9.14 7.24
N GLU A 246 34.96 9.36 6.43
CA GLU A 246 36.32 9.59 6.92
C GLU A 246 36.41 10.88 7.75
N ALA A 247 35.74 11.94 7.32
CA ALA A 247 35.67 13.18 8.09
C ALA A 247 34.88 12.99 9.40
N VAL A 248 33.78 12.21 9.40
CA VAL A 248 33.06 11.82 10.63
C VAL A 248 33.95 11.03 11.57
N ASN A 249 34.78 10.11 11.07
CA ASN A 249 35.72 9.33 11.89
C ASN A 249 36.82 10.21 12.51
N LYS A 250 37.14 11.36 11.92
CA LYS A 250 38.07 12.35 12.48
C LYS A 250 37.44 13.21 13.59
N ILE A 251 36.11 13.19 13.77
CA ILE A 251 35.44 13.93 14.85
C ILE A 251 35.80 13.31 16.20
N LYS A 252 36.39 14.12 17.09
CA LYS A 252 36.72 13.68 18.44
C LYS A 252 35.43 13.56 19.26
N LYS A 253 35.06 12.33 19.63
CA LYS A 253 33.91 12.02 20.47
C LYS A 253 34.28 12.20 21.94
N LEU A 254 34.00 13.38 22.48
CA LEU A 254 34.31 13.73 23.87
C LEU A 254 33.17 13.31 24.79
N LYS A 255 33.51 12.74 25.94
CA LYS A 255 32.58 12.59 27.07
C LYS A 255 32.44 13.93 27.82
N ILE A 256 31.42 14.07 28.67
CA ILE A 256 31.18 15.32 29.44
C ILE A 256 32.40 15.71 30.28
N ILE A 257 33.08 14.76 30.91
CA ILE A 257 34.28 15.00 31.71
C ILE A 257 35.44 15.52 30.83
N GLU A 258 35.61 14.94 29.65
CA GLU A 258 36.66 15.35 28.70
C GLU A 258 36.35 16.72 28.07
N LEU A 259 35.07 17.04 27.90
CA LEU A 259 34.59 18.35 27.46
C LEU A 259 34.92 19.43 28.50
N GLU A 260 34.71 19.14 29.79
CA GLU A 260 35.07 20.03 30.89
C GLU A 260 36.57 20.30 30.94
N GLN A 261 37.38 19.24 30.85
CA GLN A 261 38.83 19.32 30.83
C GLN A 261 39.37 20.12 29.63
N LEU A 262 38.63 20.13 28.51
CA LEU A 262 38.99 20.91 27.33
C LEU A 262 38.60 22.38 27.45
N LEU A 263 37.42 22.68 28.00
CA LEU A 263 36.88 24.06 28.03
C LEU A 263 37.39 24.89 29.21
N ALA A 264 37.58 24.28 30.39
CA ALA A 264 38.01 24.98 31.60
C ALA A 264 39.31 25.82 31.41
N PRO A 265 40.43 25.26 30.92
CA PRO A 265 41.67 26.03 30.77
C PRO A 265 41.53 27.15 29.73
N VAL A 266 40.83 26.89 28.64
CA VAL A 266 40.63 27.89 27.56
C VAL A 266 39.75 29.05 28.03
N PHE A 267 38.77 28.78 28.90
CA PHE A 267 37.94 29.82 29.48
C PHE A 267 38.72 30.68 30.46
N GLU A 268 39.56 30.08 31.31
CA GLU A 268 40.41 30.81 32.25
C GLU A 268 41.38 31.75 31.54
N GLU A 269 42.03 31.30 30.46
CA GLU A 269 42.88 32.14 29.59
C GLU A 269 42.11 33.33 28.99
N ALA A 270 40.83 33.12 28.64
CA ALA A 270 39.94 34.15 28.10
C ALA A 270 39.30 35.06 29.17
N GLN A 271 39.71 34.91 30.44
CA GLN A 271 39.20 35.64 31.61
C GLN A 271 37.74 35.30 31.97
N PHE A 272 37.33 34.06 31.70
CA PHE A 272 36.08 33.47 32.16
C PHE A 272 36.39 32.39 33.20
N THR A 273 35.82 32.48 34.40
CA THR A 273 36.14 31.58 35.52
C THR A 273 34.89 30.88 36.05
N LYS A 274 35.08 29.84 36.86
CA LYS A 274 33.99 29.06 37.49
C LYS A 274 33.03 28.46 36.46
N LEU A 275 33.57 27.76 35.46
CA LEU A 275 32.75 26.93 34.58
C LEU A 275 32.02 25.87 35.42
N GLN A 276 30.71 25.79 35.27
CA GLN A 276 29.87 24.79 35.92
C GLN A 276 28.87 24.23 34.90
N PHE A 277 28.81 22.91 34.80
CA PHE A 277 27.74 22.23 34.06
C PHE A 277 26.56 21.94 34.98
N LYS A 278 25.35 22.17 34.47
CA LYS A 278 24.10 21.76 35.12
C LYS A 278 23.70 20.36 34.66
N ASP A 279 22.62 19.84 35.23
CA ASP A 279 22.12 18.51 34.91
C ASP A 279 21.86 18.35 33.39
N PRO A 280 22.36 17.28 32.77
CA PRO A 280 22.16 17.00 31.35
C PRO A 280 20.69 16.65 31.07
N GLN A 281 20.14 17.23 30.00
CA GLN A 281 18.82 16.90 29.48
C GLN A 281 18.97 15.85 28.38
N ILE A 282 18.54 14.63 28.66
CA ILE A 282 18.58 13.50 27.73
C ILE A 282 17.19 13.35 27.10
N THR A 283 17.02 13.89 25.90
CA THR A 283 15.79 13.73 25.11
C THR A 283 16.10 12.98 23.81
N LYS A 284 15.91 13.60 22.65
CA LYS A 284 16.40 13.07 21.36
C LYS A 284 17.92 13.18 21.25
N ASP A 285 18.48 14.26 21.80
CA ASP A 285 19.90 14.56 21.87
C ASP A 285 20.28 14.87 23.33
N VAL A 286 21.57 14.75 23.65
CA VAL A 286 22.09 15.14 24.98
C VAL A 286 22.40 16.63 24.97
N VAL A 287 21.75 17.40 25.85
CA VAL A 287 21.97 18.84 26.00
C VAL A 287 22.45 19.13 27.41
N VAL A 288 23.58 19.83 27.54
CA VAL A 288 24.18 20.19 28.83
C VAL A 288 24.19 21.72 28.95
N PRO A 289 23.38 22.29 29.86
CA PRO A 289 23.45 23.70 30.20
C PRO A 289 24.74 23.99 30.99
N PHE A 290 25.32 25.17 30.81
CA PHE A 290 26.50 25.60 31.55
C PHE A 290 26.36 27.05 32.03
N THR A 291 27.15 27.38 33.05
CA THR A 291 27.34 28.74 33.57
C THR A 291 28.82 29.04 33.74
N VAL A 292 29.22 30.28 33.48
CA VAL A 292 30.58 30.78 33.69
C VAL A 292 30.54 32.24 34.14
N HIS A 293 31.59 32.77 34.74
CA HIS A 293 31.64 34.14 35.25
C HIS A 293 32.71 34.95 34.51
N ASP A 294 32.34 36.15 34.07
CA ASP A 294 33.29 37.09 33.47
C ASP A 294 33.97 37.91 34.57
N ILE A 295 35.29 37.82 34.65
CA ILE A 295 36.09 38.56 35.64
C ILE A 295 36.75 39.81 35.03
N LYS A 296 36.59 40.05 33.72
CA LYS A 296 37.18 41.20 33.04
C LYS A 296 36.41 42.47 33.35
N GLN A 297 37.05 43.40 34.05
CA GLN A 297 36.45 44.69 34.37
C GLN A 297 36.32 45.58 33.12
N GLY A 298 35.17 46.25 32.99
CA GLY A 298 34.92 47.22 31.91
C GLY A 298 34.53 46.62 30.54
N ARG A 299 34.31 45.30 30.46
CA ARG A 299 33.79 44.65 29.25
C ARG A 299 32.27 44.80 29.20
N GLU A 300 31.73 45.23 28.06
CA GLU A 300 30.27 45.31 27.84
C GLU A 300 29.65 43.90 27.71
N ASP A 301 28.45 43.71 28.25
CA ASP A 301 27.70 42.44 28.27
C ASP A 301 27.68 41.74 26.90
N ARG A 302 27.42 42.51 25.83
CA ARG A 302 27.36 42.00 24.46
C ARG A 302 28.71 41.47 23.99
N VAL A 303 29.81 42.15 24.35
CA VAL A 303 31.16 41.73 24.00
C VAL A 303 31.52 40.45 24.75
N SER A 304 31.16 40.32 26.03
CA SER A 304 31.35 39.09 26.80
C SER A 304 30.66 37.88 26.17
N CYS A 305 29.41 38.03 25.73
CA CYS A 305 28.70 36.96 25.03
C CYS A 305 29.40 36.56 23.72
N LEU A 306 29.81 37.53 22.90
CA LEU A 306 30.47 37.26 21.62
C LEU A 306 31.84 36.61 21.78
N ASP A 307 32.64 37.10 22.74
CA ASP A 307 33.95 36.54 23.09
C ASP A 307 33.80 35.07 23.51
N LEU A 308 32.90 34.78 24.45
CA LEU A 308 32.69 33.41 24.93
C LEU A 308 32.16 32.48 23.83
N GLN A 309 31.21 32.95 23.01
CA GLN A 309 30.71 32.18 21.87
C GLN A 309 31.83 31.87 20.86
N SER A 310 32.70 32.83 20.57
CA SER A 310 33.84 32.64 19.67
C SER A 310 34.79 31.58 20.20
N VAL A 311 35.15 31.68 21.50
CA VAL A 311 36.01 30.70 22.17
C VAL A 311 35.39 29.30 22.12
N ILE A 312 34.12 29.15 22.50
CA ILE A 312 33.42 27.86 22.47
C ILE A 312 33.40 27.27 21.05
N LYS A 313 33.00 28.06 20.05
CA LYS A 313 32.90 27.59 18.66
C LYS A 313 34.25 27.16 18.12
N LYS A 314 35.33 27.87 18.45
CA LYS A 314 36.69 27.54 18.04
C LYS A 314 37.19 26.27 18.72
N THR A 315 36.99 26.15 20.03
CA THR A 315 37.48 25.01 20.83
C THR A 315 36.71 23.71 20.53
N LEU A 316 35.41 23.82 20.25
CA LEU A 316 34.56 22.67 19.88
C LEU A 316 34.55 22.38 18.37
N ASN A 317 35.43 23.02 17.61
CA ASN A 317 35.59 22.67 16.20
C ASN A 317 36.22 21.27 16.08
N GLY A 318 35.66 20.42 15.21
CA GLY A 318 36.11 19.03 15.07
C GLY A 318 35.73 18.08 16.22
N THR A 319 34.85 18.48 17.14
CA THR A 319 34.31 17.59 18.19
C THR A 319 32.82 17.34 17.98
N ASN A 320 32.29 16.35 18.70
CA ASN A 320 30.88 15.98 18.66
C ASN A 320 29.96 16.91 19.49
N TRP A 321 30.45 18.08 19.92
CA TRP A 321 29.72 19.06 20.72
C TRP A 321 29.57 20.38 19.97
N LYS A 322 28.41 21.03 20.08
CA LYS A 322 28.18 22.38 19.55
C LYS A 322 27.41 23.25 20.53
N LEU A 323 27.67 24.55 20.48
CA LEU A 323 26.84 25.54 21.14
C LEU A 323 25.49 25.64 20.41
N MET A 324 24.39 25.66 21.17
CA MET A 324 23.05 25.83 20.60
C MET A 324 22.86 27.22 19.99
N ASN A 325 21.97 27.33 19.00
CA ASN A 325 21.71 28.57 18.24
C ASN A 325 21.20 29.74 19.09
N GLU A 326 20.61 29.44 20.24
CA GLU A 326 20.17 30.44 21.22
C GLU A 326 21.35 31.23 21.83
N GLY A 327 22.57 30.71 21.68
CA GLY A 327 23.80 31.40 22.03
C GLY A 327 24.07 31.39 23.53
N VAL A 328 24.49 32.54 24.04
CA VAL A 328 24.94 32.76 25.41
C VAL A 328 24.25 34.02 25.92
N ASN A 329 23.66 33.93 27.10
CA ASN A 329 23.01 35.05 27.78
C ASN A 329 23.90 35.56 28.91
N TYR A 330 23.89 36.87 29.13
CA TYR A 330 24.62 37.53 30.20
C TYR A 330 23.65 38.07 31.25
N ARG A 331 23.98 37.90 32.53
CA ARG A 331 23.25 38.49 33.65
C ARG A 331 24.17 38.72 34.85
N LEU A 332 24.39 39.99 35.21
CA LEU A 332 25.16 40.39 36.41
C LEU A 332 26.55 39.73 36.51
N GLY A 333 27.30 39.66 35.41
CA GLY A 333 28.63 39.03 35.37
C GLY A 333 28.63 37.51 35.18
N MET A 334 27.45 36.87 35.19
CA MET A 334 27.30 35.45 34.90
C MET A 334 26.82 35.25 33.46
N LEU A 335 27.49 34.37 32.71
CA LEU A 335 27.08 33.92 31.39
C LEU A 335 26.50 32.51 31.48
N GLU A 336 25.41 32.27 30.76
CA GLU A 336 24.79 30.95 30.66
C GLU A 336 24.55 30.55 29.20
N GLY A 337 24.65 29.26 28.92
CA GLY A 337 24.42 28.72 27.58
C GLY A 337 24.13 27.24 27.60
N ARG A 338 23.92 26.66 26.41
CA ARG A 338 23.62 25.23 26.24
C ARG A 338 24.52 24.60 25.19
N LEU A 339 25.15 23.47 25.53
CA LEU A 339 25.92 22.65 24.61
C LEU A 339 25.12 21.41 24.24
N LYS A 340 25.12 21.05 22.96
CA LYS A 340 24.44 19.87 22.40
C LYS A 340 25.47 18.87 21.92
N ALA A 341 25.31 17.60 22.30
CA ALA A 341 26.12 16.48 21.81
C ALA A 341 25.44 15.78 20.63
N TYR A 342 26.25 15.26 19.72
CA TYR A 342 25.84 14.42 18.61
C TYR A 342 26.52 13.05 18.74
N GLU A 343 25.75 11.96 18.79
CA GLU A 343 26.29 10.60 19.00
C GLU A 343 26.10 9.68 17.80
N LYS A 344 24.98 9.82 17.09
CA LYS A 344 24.62 8.96 15.96
C LYS A 344 25.44 9.33 14.72
N GLU A 345 25.81 8.33 13.93
CA GLU A 345 26.60 8.49 12.70
C GLU A 345 25.91 9.48 11.73
N GLU A 346 24.58 9.35 11.56
CA GLU A 346 23.74 10.25 10.75
C GLU A 346 23.77 11.71 11.22
N ASP A 347 23.92 11.94 12.52
CA ASP A 347 23.95 13.27 13.11
C ASP A 347 25.35 13.88 13.09
N LEU A 348 26.39 13.06 13.13
CA LEU A 348 27.78 13.49 12.95
C LEU A 348 28.07 13.89 11.50
N VAL A 349 27.41 13.26 10.51
CA VAL A 349 27.50 13.68 9.09
C VAL A 349 27.09 15.14 8.93
N LYS A 350 26.06 15.60 9.64
CA LYS A 350 25.58 17.00 9.62
C LYS A 350 26.56 18.01 10.23
N LEU A 351 27.64 17.55 10.87
CA LEU A 351 28.70 18.41 11.40
C LEU A 351 29.84 18.61 10.40
N VAL A 352 29.89 17.80 9.35
CA VAL A 352 30.92 17.82 8.29
C VAL A 352 30.40 18.53 7.04
N VAL A 353 29.12 18.33 6.72
CA VAL A 353 28.38 19.04 5.67
C VAL A 353 28.00 20.42 6.18
#